data_AF-A0A323VLE7-F1
#
_entry.id   AF-A0A323VLE7-F1
#
_cell.length_a   1.000
_cell.length_b   1.000
_cell.length_c   1.000
_cell.angle_alpha   90.00
_cell.angle_beta   90.00
_cell.angle_gamma   90.00
#
_symmetry.space_group_name_H-M   'P 1'
#
loop_
_entity.id
_entity.type
_entity.pdbx_description
1 polymer ?
#
loop_
_entity_poly.entity_id
_entity_poly.type
_entity_poly.pdbx_seq_one_letter_code
_entity_poly.pdbx_strand_id
1 'polypeptide(L)'
;MTTNAGISDVFAATDRLLPAVLAYADAQFEYTGNGFPFGVLHQFAEQDDADGPEDEPEPAPGISVLERHDYQVTDEDAVLAAGRRAYRDAWPEDDEAAAAADVTHLGRALYQIAHVDGWSALDEVEGLSVTGGAVVVVARDEVLGPDPDEWPEQLFDDGGQRLYEQRDVFSG
;
A
#
# COMPACT_ATOMS: atom_id res chain seq x y z
N MET A 1 -27.25 -31.70 20.15
CA MET A 1 -28.37 -31.49 19.20
C MET A 1 -29.22 -30.36 19.76
N THR A 2 -28.91 -29.12 19.38
CA THR A 2 -29.79 -27.98 19.66
C THR A 2 -30.77 -27.92 18.49
N THR A 3 -32.04 -28.19 18.73
CA THR A 3 -33.10 -28.14 17.70
C THR A 3 -33.20 -26.73 17.12
N ASN A 4 -33.40 -26.60 15.80
CA ASN A 4 -33.57 -25.32 15.07
C ASN A 4 -34.55 -24.32 15.74
N ALA A 5 -35.52 -24.81 16.53
CA ALA A 5 -36.41 -23.99 17.33
C ALA A 5 -35.68 -23.08 18.35
N GLY A 6 -34.61 -23.56 18.99
CA GLY A 6 -33.89 -22.80 20.02
C GLY A 6 -33.06 -21.65 19.47
N ILE A 7 -32.68 -21.69 18.18
CA ILE A 7 -31.96 -20.60 17.51
C ILE A 7 -32.92 -19.45 17.19
N SER A 8 -34.13 -19.78 16.70
CA SER A 8 -35.18 -18.79 16.41
C SER A 8 -35.65 -18.06 17.67
N ASP A 9 -35.76 -18.76 18.80
CA ASP A 9 -36.17 -18.16 20.07
C ASP A 9 -35.11 -17.19 20.62
N VAL A 10 -33.82 -17.46 20.35
CA VAL A 10 -32.71 -16.55 20.72
C VAL A 10 -32.76 -15.27 19.89
N PHE A 11 -32.96 -15.37 18.56
CA PHE A 11 -33.12 -14.17 17.73
C PHE A 11 -34.32 -13.32 18.15
N ALA A 12 -35.48 -13.94 18.36
CA ALA A 12 -36.67 -13.22 18.83
C ALA A 12 -36.50 -12.62 20.25
N ALA A 13 -35.61 -13.15 21.08
CA ALA A 13 -35.25 -12.56 22.36
C ALA A 13 -34.30 -11.37 22.18
N THR A 14 -33.32 -11.48 21.27
CA THR A 14 -32.40 -10.40 20.89
C THR A 14 -33.15 -9.20 20.31
N ASP A 15 -34.08 -9.40 19.37
CA ASP A 15 -34.86 -8.32 18.74
C ASP A 15 -35.66 -7.51 19.76
N ARG A 16 -36.10 -8.15 20.84
CA ARG A 16 -36.80 -7.50 21.95
C ARG A 16 -35.86 -6.82 22.93
N LEU A 17 -34.66 -7.37 23.12
CA LEU A 17 -33.68 -6.87 24.08
C LEU A 17 -32.88 -5.68 23.54
N LEU A 18 -32.50 -5.72 22.26
CA LEU A 18 -31.63 -4.73 21.65
C LEU A 18 -32.17 -3.29 21.77
N PRO A 19 -33.45 -2.98 21.46
CA PRO A 19 -33.99 -1.63 21.64
C PRO A 19 -33.93 -1.14 23.09
N ALA A 20 -34.12 -2.04 24.07
CA ALA A 20 -34.05 -1.69 25.48
C ALA A 20 -32.61 -1.41 25.94
N VAL A 21 -31.63 -2.13 25.39
CA VAL A 21 -30.20 -1.91 25.67
C VAL A 21 -29.71 -0.59 25.05
N LEU A 22 -30.16 -0.26 23.83
CA LEU A 22 -29.84 1.02 23.18
C LEU A 22 -30.44 2.20 23.95
N ALA A 23 -31.72 2.11 24.32
CA ALA A 23 -32.36 3.15 25.14
C ALA A 23 -31.67 3.37 26.50
N TYR A 24 -31.13 2.30 27.10
CA TYR A 24 -30.30 2.41 28.29
C TYR A 24 -28.95 3.10 28.01
N ALA A 25 -28.29 2.76 26.89
CA ALA A 25 -27.03 3.39 26.48
C ALA A 25 -27.19 4.90 26.25
N ASP A 26 -28.28 5.31 25.58
CA ASP A 26 -28.64 6.71 25.37
C ASP A 26 -28.85 7.44 26.70
N ALA A 27 -29.68 6.88 27.59
CA ALA A 27 -29.95 7.47 28.89
C ALA A 27 -28.68 7.58 29.76
N GLN A 28 -27.79 6.59 29.67
CA GLN A 28 -26.50 6.63 30.36
C GLN A 28 -25.60 7.73 29.81
N PHE A 29 -25.53 7.88 28.49
CA PHE A 29 -24.76 8.94 27.84
C PHE A 29 -25.30 10.33 28.18
N GLU A 30 -26.62 10.53 28.13
CA GLU A 30 -27.26 11.79 28.54
C GLU A 30 -26.95 12.17 29.99
N TYR A 31 -26.91 11.18 30.89
CA TYR A 31 -26.66 11.41 32.31
C TYR A 31 -25.17 11.63 32.64
N THR A 32 -24.26 10.93 31.95
CA THR A 32 -22.84 10.85 32.35
C THR A 32 -21.85 11.41 31.33
N GLY A 33 -22.29 11.65 30.09
CA GLY A 33 -21.42 11.92 28.95
C GLY A 33 -20.63 10.71 28.45
N ASN A 34 -20.89 9.50 28.96
CA ASN A 34 -20.16 8.29 28.61
C ASN A 34 -21.11 7.12 28.26
N GLY A 35 -21.02 6.63 27.03
CA GLY A 35 -21.84 5.52 26.51
C GLY A 35 -21.23 4.13 26.74
N PHE A 36 -20.07 4.00 27.38
CA PHE A 36 -19.42 2.70 27.58
C PHE A 36 -20.15 1.83 28.62
N PRO A 37 -20.30 0.51 28.41
CA PRO A 37 -19.81 -0.29 27.28
C PRO A 37 -20.79 -0.42 26.10
N PHE A 38 -22.04 0.03 26.24
CA PHE A 38 -23.12 -0.36 25.32
C PHE A 38 -23.33 0.57 24.12
N GLY A 39 -22.71 1.75 24.09
CA GLY A 39 -22.83 2.70 22.96
C GLY A 39 -22.32 2.16 21.62
N VAL A 40 -21.42 1.16 21.65
CA VAL A 40 -20.95 0.46 20.44
C VAL A 40 -22.07 -0.29 19.72
N LEU A 41 -23.17 -0.62 20.41
CA LEU A 41 -24.27 -1.38 19.85
C LEU A 41 -25.11 -0.59 18.83
N HIS A 42 -25.05 0.75 18.83
CA HIS A 42 -25.74 1.57 17.82
C HIS A 42 -25.22 1.28 16.40
N GLN A 43 -23.93 1.00 16.27
CA GLN A 43 -23.31 0.64 14.98
C GLN A 43 -23.88 -0.65 14.37
N PHE A 44 -24.36 -1.56 15.22
CA PHE A 44 -24.97 -2.82 14.80
C PHE A 44 -26.47 -2.71 14.55
N ALA A 45 -27.14 -1.73 15.15
CA ALA A 45 -28.57 -1.47 14.93
C ALA A 45 -28.82 -0.65 13.66
N GLU A 46 -27.89 0.26 13.32
CA GLU A 46 -27.95 1.08 12.10
C GLU A 46 -27.65 0.27 10.82
N GLN A 47 -27.05 -0.92 10.95
CA GLN A 47 -26.77 -1.82 9.81
C GLN A 47 -28.01 -2.58 9.31
N ASP A 48 -29.10 -2.66 10.08
CA ASP A 48 -30.30 -3.43 9.70
C ASP A 48 -31.28 -2.63 8.80
N ASP A 49 -31.09 -1.31 8.68
CA ASP A 49 -31.88 -0.41 7.81
C ASP A 49 -31.10 0.07 6.56
N ALA A 50 -29.87 -0.41 6.35
CA ALA A 50 -28.98 0.02 5.27
C ALA A 50 -28.96 -0.93 4.05
N ASP A 51 -29.95 -1.83 3.90
CA ASP A 51 -30.08 -2.72 2.74
C ASP A 51 -30.76 -2.05 1.52
N GLY A 52 -30.40 -0.80 1.24
CA GLY A 52 -30.45 -0.34 -0.15
C GLY A 52 -29.12 -0.73 -0.78
N PRO A 53 -29.07 -1.39 -1.95
CA PRO A 53 -27.79 -1.56 -2.62
C PRO A 53 -27.27 -0.15 -2.90
N GLU A 54 -26.27 0.30 -2.14
CA GLU A 54 -25.34 1.26 -2.68
C GLU A 54 -24.80 0.58 -3.93
N ASP A 55 -25.11 1.15 -5.09
CA ASP A 55 -24.47 0.76 -6.34
C ASP A 55 -22.98 1.05 -6.14
N GLU A 56 -22.26 0.12 -5.50
CA GLU A 56 -20.81 0.12 -5.47
C GLU A 56 -20.40 0.25 -6.94
N PRO A 57 -19.68 1.33 -7.30
CA PRO A 57 -19.29 1.52 -8.69
C PRO A 57 -18.54 0.27 -9.13
N GLU A 58 -18.95 -0.33 -10.26
CA GLU A 58 -18.24 -1.48 -10.81
C GLU A 58 -16.75 -1.11 -10.87
N PRO A 59 -15.85 -1.95 -10.30
CA PRO A 59 -14.44 -1.63 -10.25
C PRO A 59 -13.96 -1.36 -11.68
N ALA A 60 -13.45 -0.15 -11.90
CA ALA A 60 -12.86 0.19 -13.18
C ALA A 60 -11.64 -0.70 -13.40
N PRO A 61 -11.42 -1.23 -14.62
CA PRO A 61 -10.30 -2.13 -14.87
C PRO A 61 -8.97 -1.45 -14.54
N GLY A 62 -8.22 -2.04 -13.61
CA GLY A 62 -6.91 -1.57 -13.18
C GLY A 62 -5.78 -2.13 -14.04
N ILE A 63 -4.66 -1.40 -14.09
CA ILE A 63 -3.40 -1.91 -14.64
C ILE A 63 -2.25 -1.69 -13.67
N SER A 64 -1.34 -2.66 -13.61
CA SER A 64 -0.01 -2.49 -13.03
C SER A 64 1.04 -2.55 -14.14
N VAL A 65 2.05 -1.70 -14.05
CA VAL A 65 3.27 -1.76 -14.88
C VAL A 65 4.41 -2.20 -13.98
N LEU A 66 5.01 -3.33 -14.29
CA LEU A 66 6.16 -3.88 -13.57
C LEU A 66 7.39 -3.75 -14.46
N GLU A 67 8.44 -3.14 -13.93
CA GLU A 67 9.70 -2.98 -14.62
C GLU A 67 10.80 -3.72 -13.86
N ARG A 68 11.65 -4.41 -14.61
CA ARG A 68 12.88 -5.02 -14.09
C ARG A 68 14.03 -4.56 -14.97
N HIS A 69 15.03 -3.94 -14.35
CA HIS A 69 16.30 -3.62 -14.97
C HIS A 69 17.43 -4.28 -14.19
N ASP A 70 18.30 -5.00 -14.92
CA ASP A 70 19.43 -5.71 -14.35
C ASP A 70 20.71 -4.92 -14.66
N TYR A 71 21.40 -4.46 -13.61
CA TYR A 71 22.65 -3.72 -13.72
C TYR A 71 23.83 -4.54 -13.20
N GLN A 72 24.94 -4.49 -13.92
CA GLN A 72 26.24 -4.93 -13.43
C GLN A 72 26.97 -3.73 -12.80
N VAL A 73 27.41 -3.89 -11.55
CA VAL A 73 28.32 -2.94 -10.90
C VAL A 73 29.72 -3.18 -11.42
N THR A 74 30.26 -2.20 -12.14
CA THR A 74 31.60 -2.23 -12.74
C THR A 74 32.61 -1.41 -11.93
N ASP A 75 32.15 -0.41 -11.19
CA ASP A 75 32.94 0.40 -10.26
C ASP A 75 32.04 0.89 -9.11
N GLU A 76 32.15 0.25 -7.94
CA GLU A 76 31.31 0.59 -6.79
C GLU A 76 31.63 1.98 -6.21
N ASP A 77 32.91 2.39 -6.22
CA ASP A 77 33.32 3.67 -5.68
C ASP A 77 32.77 4.83 -6.52
N ALA A 78 32.72 4.66 -7.85
CA ALA A 78 32.08 5.61 -8.76
C ALA A 78 30.58 5.75 -8.46
N VAL A 79 29.88 4.64 -8.19
CA VAL A 79 28.45 4.66 -7.84
C VAL A 79 28.22 5.33 -6.49
N LEU A 80 29.06 5.06 -5.48
CA LEU A 80 29.00 5.74 -4.18
C LEU A 80 29.22 7.26 -4.34
N ALA A 81 30.18 7.66 -5.17
CA ALA A 81 30.41 9.07 -5.47
C ALA A 81 29.22 9.71 -6.20
N ALA A 82 28.57 9.00 -7.12
CA ALA A 82 27.35 9.45 -7.79
C ALA A 82 26.20 9.63 -6.79
N GLY A 83 26.00 8.69 -5.87
CA GLY A 83 25.02 8.80 -4.80
C GLY A 83 25.25 10.02 -3.89
N ARG A 84 26.51 10.33 -3.55
CA ARG A 84 26.85 11.53 -2.74
C ARG A 84 26.58 12.83 -3.50
N ARG A 85 26.80 12.86 -4.81
CA ARG A 85 26.41 14.01 -5.64
C ARG A 85 24.90 14.19 -5.64
N ALA A 86 24.14 13.12 -5.91
CA ALA A 86 22.69 13.15 -5.91
C ALA A 86 22.12 13.59 -4.54
N TYR A 87 22.70 13.12 -3.43
CA TYR A 87 22.34 13.61 -2.09
C TYR A 87 22.49 15.14 -1.98
N ARG A 88 23.63 15.69 -2.41
CA ARG A 88 23.88 17.14 -2.34
C ARG A 88 23.03 17.94 -3.32
N ASP A 89 22.55 17.34 -4.41
CA ASP A 89 21.61 17.97 -5.32
C ASP A 89 20.20 18.05 -4.69
N ALA A 90 19.79 17.02 -3.92
CA ALA A 90 18.55 17.03 -3.14
C ALA A 90 18.60 17.95 -1.91
N TRP A 91 19.77 18.07 -1.27
CA TRP A 91 20.00 18.83 -0.03
C TRP A 91 21.19 19.81 -0.19
N PRO A 92 21.01 20.95 -0.91
CA PRO A 92 22.11 21.85 -1.24
C PRO A 92 22.78 22.55 -0.05
N GLU A 93 22.12 22.58 1.12
CA GLU A 93 22.64 23.11 2.37
C GLU A 93 23.64 22.18 3.09
N ASP A 94 23.62 20.90 2.75
CA ASP A 94 24.47 19.89 3.38
C ASP A 94 25.86 19.80 2.72
N ASP A 95 26.85 19.41 3.52
CA ASP A 95 28.23 19.30 3.06
C ASP A 95 28.62 17.87 2.65
N GLU A 96 29.86 17.70 2.19
CA GLU A 96 30.38 16.40 1.78
C GLU A 96 30.45 15.40 2.95
N ALA A 97 30.59 15.86 4.19
CA ALA A 97 30.62 14.98 5.35
C ALA A 97 29.22 14.42 5.65
N ALA A 98 28.18 15.23 5.52
CA ALA A 98 26.79 14.78 5.60
C ALA A 98 26.46 13.77 4.49
N ALA A 99 26.84 14.08 3.24
CA ALA A 99 26.64 13.17 2.11
C ALA A 99 27.37 11.82 2.32
N ALA A 100 28.59 11.84 2.84
CA ALA A 100 29.34 10.63 3.16
C ALA A 100 28.76 9.83 4.33
N ALA A 101 28.11 10.51 5.29
CA ALA A 101 27.44 9.87 6.43
C ALA A 101 26.12 9.19 6.02
N ASP A 102 25.43 9.69 5.00
CA ASP A 102 24.23 9.07 4.45
C ASP A 102 24.56 7.93 3.46
N VAL A 103 25.41 8.23 2.47
CA VAL A 103 25.77 7.30 1.38
C VAL A 103 26.94 6.41 1.82
N THR A 104 26.60 5.47 2.69
CA THR A 104 27.55 4.54 3.33
C THR A 104 27.68 3.21 2.61
N HIS A 105 26.73 2.86 1.74
CA HIS A 105 26.72 1.62 0.98
C HIS A 105 25.93 1.76 -0.32
N LEU A 106 26.11 0.80 -1.23
CA LEU A 106 25.52 0.79 -2.58
C LEU A 106 24.01 1.06 -2.57
N GLY A 107 23.25 0.36 -1.73
CA GLY A 107 21.79 0.57 -1.64
C GLY A 107 21.36 2.02 -1.32
N ARG A 108 22.11 2.74 -0.47
CA ARG A 108 21.83 4.17 -0.22
C ARG A 108 22.22 5.03 -1.40
N ALA A 109 23.33 4.72 -2.08
CA ALA A 109 23.74 5.46 -3.27
C ALA A 109 22.66 5.37 -4.38
N LEU A 110 22.18 4.16 -4.66
CA LEU A 110 21.11 3.93 -5.64
C LEU A 110 19.81 4.65 -5.26
N TYR A 111 19.44 4.60 -3.98
CA TYR A 111 18.29 5.34 -3.47
C TYR A 111 18.43 6.85 -3.71
N GLN A 112 19.57 7.47 -3.36
CA GLN A 112 19.75 8.91 -3.53
C GLN A 112 19.71 9.33 -5.00
N ILE A 113 20.30 8.54 -5.90
CA ILE A 113 20.22 8.79 -7.34
C ILE A 113 18.77 8.73 -7.82
N ALA A 114 18.04 7.67 -7.46
CA ALA A 114 16.65 7.49 -7.87
C ALA A 114 15.70 8.51 -7.22
N HIS A 115 16.06 9.07 -6.06
CA HIS A 115 15.25 10.07 -5.38
C HIS A 115 15.18 11.40 -6.14
N VAL A 116 16.26 11.77 -6.83
CA VAL A 116 16.34 13.03 -7.58
C VAL A 116 15.72 12.89 -8.97
N ASP A 117 16.15 11.87 -9.73
CA ASP A 117 15.85 11.76 -11.17
C ASP A 117 15.07 10.49 -11.54
N GLY A 118 14.63 9.70 -10.56
CA GLY A 118 13.93 8.44 -10.78
C GLY A 118 14.85 7.26 -11.11
N TRP A 119 14.30 6.05 -11.14
CA TRP A 119 15.06 4.81 -11.32
C TRP A 119 15.74 4.68 -12.69
N SER A 120 15.21 5.34 -13.73
CA SER A 120 15.82 5.35 -15.07
C SER A 120 17.17 6.07 -15.11
N ALA A 121 17.47 6.94 -14.13
CA ALA A 121 18.75 7.64 -14.06
C ALA A 121 19.94 6.69 -13.88
N LEU A 122 19.71 5.46 -13.38
CA LEU A 122 20.75 4.45 -13.21
C LEU A 122 21.42 4.03 -14.53
N ASP A 123 20.75 4.22 -15.67
CA ASP A 123 21.29 3.91 -17.00
C ASP A 123 22.50 4.77 -17.37
N GLU A 124 22.63 5.95 -16.76
CA GLU A 124 23.67 6.93 -17.07
C GLU A 124 24.75 7.02 -15.98
N VAL A 125 24.65 6.20 -14.92
CA VAL A 125 25.56 6.24 -13.78
C VAL A 125 26.88 5.56 -14.11
N GLU A 126 27.97 6.31 -13.99
CA GLU A 126 29.32 5.74 -14.03
C GLU A 126 29.49 4.65 -12.97
N GLY A 127 30.03 3.51 -13.38
CA GLY A 127 30.16 2.33 -12.52
C GLY A 127 28.97 1.39 -12.57
N LEU A 128 27.88 1.73 -13.29
CA LEU A 128 26.81 0.81 -13.66
C LEU A 128 26.81 0.52 -15.15
N SER A 129 26.46 -0.71 -15.51
CA SER A 129 26.19 -1.11 -16.88
C SER A 129 24.90 -1.90 -16.91
N VAL A 130 23.90 -1.41 -17.65
CA VAL A 130 22.65 -2.15 -17.86
C VAL A 130 22.90 -3.39 -18.71
N THR A 131 22.36 -4.52 -18.28
CA THR A 131 22.57 -5.84 -18.90
C THR A 131 21.28 -6.49 -19.38
N GLY A 132 20.14 -6.06 -18.85
CA GLY A 132 18.84 -6.62 -19.18
C GLY A 132 17.71 -5.72 -18.70
N GLY A 133 16.58 -5.78 -19.41
CA GLY A 133 15.39 -5.00 -19.09
C GLY A 133 14.13 -5.77 -19.51
N ALA A 134 13.08 -5.64 -18.73
CA ALA A 134 11.77 -6.15 -19.07
C ALA A 134 10.66 -5.29 -18.47
N VAL A 135 9.60 -5.10 -19.24
CA VAL A 135 8.38 -4.43 -18.80
C VAL A 135 7.21 -5.38 -18.97
N VAL A 136 6.40 -5.53 -17.93
CA VAL A 136 5.17 -6.34 -17.95
C VAL A 136 3.99 -5.45 -17.57
N VAL A 137 2.94 -5.49 -18.38
CA VAL A 137 1.66 -4.84 -18.05
C VAL A 137 0.65 -5.91 -17.68
N VAL A 138 0.04 -5.75 -16.51
CA VAL A 138 -0.87 -6.73 -15.91
C VAL A 138 -2.21 -6.07 -15.62
N ALA A 139 -3.30 -6.69 -16.04
CA ALA A 139 -4.65 -6.30 -15.62
C ALA A 139 -4.87 -6.67 -14.15
N ARG A 140 -5.49 -5.76 -13.40
CA ARG A 140 -5.81 -5.94 -11.99
C ARG A 140 -7.27 -5.62 -11.72
N ASP A 141 -7.87 -6.44 -10.87
CA ASP A 141 -9.21 -6.19 -10.34
C ASP A 141 -9.17 -5.11 -9.24
N GLU A 142 -8.03 -4.96 -8.57
CA GLU A 142 -7.78 -3.94 -7.54
C GLU A 142 -6.48 -3.18 -7.82
N VAL A 143 -6.51 -1.85 -7.71
CA VAL A 143 -5.33 -0.98 -7.84
C VAL A 143 -4.89 -0.46 -6.47
N LEU A 144 -3.60 -0.18 -6.32
CA LEU A 144 -3.07 0.40 -5.09
C LEU A 144 -3.72 1.76 -4.81
N GLY A 145 -4.25 1.92 -3.60
CA GLY A 145 -4.77 3.17 -3.09
C GLY A 145 -3.66 4.18 -2.75
N PRO A 146 -4.02 5.40 -2.35
CA PRO A 146 -3.05 6.43 -1.98
C PRO A 146 -2.31 6.14 -0.67
N ASP A 147 -2.84 5.25 0.18
CA ASP A 147 -2.27 4.89 1.48
C ASP A 147 -1.47 3.58 1.38
N PRO A 148 -0.12 3.62 1.51
CA PRO A 148 0.71 2.43 1.48
C PRO A 148 0.45 1.42 2.60
N ASP A 149 -0.12 1.86 3.72
CA ASP A 149 -0.43 0.98 4.85
C ASP A 149 -1.63 0.06 4.54
N GLU A 150 -2.44 0.42 3.54
CA GLU A 150 -3.56 -0.38 3.04
C GLU A 150 -3.16 -1.33 1.89
N TRP A 151 -1.90 -1.28 1.44
CA TRP A 151 -1.46 -2.10 0.31
C TRP A 151 -1.32 -3.58 0.69
N PRO A 152 -1.55 -4.50 -0.26
CA PRO A 152 -1.33 -5.93 -0.02
C PRO A 152 0.15 -6.21 0.26
N GLU A 153 0.43 -7.14 1.17
CA GLU A 153 1.81 -7.53 1.52
C GLU A 153 2.61 -8.06 0.30
N GLN A 154 1.92 -8.64 -0.68
CA GLN A 154 2.51 -9.21 -1.90
C GLN A 154 2.24 -8.33 -3.12
N LEU A 155 2.87 -7.15 -3.16
CA LEU A 155 2.71 -6.15 -4.23
C LEU A 155 3.01 -6.68 -5.65
N PHE A 156 3.92 -7.64 -5.76
CA PHE A 156 4.46 -8.10 -7.03
C PHE A 156 3.96 -9.50 -7.43
N ASP A 157 2.95 -10.03 -6.75
CA ASP A 157 2.44 -11.36 -7.07
C ASP A 157 1.73 -11.37 -8.44
N ASP A 158 1.85 -12.48 -9.16
CA ASP A 158 1.51 -12.62 -10.58
C ASP A 158 0.03 -12.93 -10.84
N GLY A 159 -0.82 -12.84 -9.82
CA GLY A 159 -2.24 -13.21 -9.87
C GLY A 159 -3.12 -12.45 -10.87
N GLY A 160 -2.59 -11.47 -11.60
CA GLY A 160 -3.31 -10.72 -12.64
C GLY A 160 -3.08 -11.25 -14.05
N GLN A 161 -4.00 -10.96 -14.97
CA GLN A 161 -3.83 -11.32 -16.38
C GLN A 161 -2.76 -10.45 -17.04
N ARG A 162 -1.68 -11.08 -17.53
CA ARG A 162 -0.68 -10.37 -18.34
C ARG A 162 -1.28 -9.87 -19.67
N LEU A 163 -1.23 -8.57 -19.87
CA LEU A 163 -1.70 -7.88 -21.08
C LEU A 163 -0.58 -7.67 -22.10
N TYR A 164 0.62 -7.34 -21.63
CA TYR A 164 1.77 -7.02 -22.48
C TYR A 164 3.09 -7.42 -21.81
N GLU A 165 4.09 -7.74 -22.63
CA GLU A 165 5.46 -8.03 -22.21
C GLU A 165 6.43 -7.44 -23.25
N GLN A 166 7.38 -6.63 -22.78
CA GLN A 166 8.52 -6.16 -23.54
C GLN A 166 9.80 -6.68 -22.92
N ARG A 167 10.78 -6.99 -23.76
CA ARG A 167 12.13 -7.39 -23.37
C ARG A 167 13.12 -6.47 -24.07
N ASP A 168 13.97 -5.85 -23.28
CA ASP A 168 14.97 -4.91 -23.77
C ASP A 168 16.31 -5.63 -23.87
N VAL A 169 16.87 -5.60 -25.07
CA VAL A 169 18.15 -6.24 -25.37
C VAL A 169 19.21 -5.18 -25.38
N PHE A 170 20.14 -5.28 -24.42
CA PHE A 170 21.30 -4.43 -24.33
C PHE A 170 22.49 -5.13 -24.98
N SER A 171 23.18 -4.43 -25.88
CA SER A 171 24.47 -4.89 -26.41
C SER A 171 25.54 -4.63 -25.35
N GLY A 172 26.07 -5.71 -24.76
CA GLY A 172 27.19 -5.66 -23.83
C GLY A 172 28.54 -5.39 -24.49
#